data_AF-A0A0M4D305-F1
#
_entry.id   AF-A0A0M4D305-F1
#
_cell.length_a   1.000
_cell.length_b   1.000
_cell.length_c   1.000
_cell.angle_alpha   90.00
_cell.angle_beta   90.00
_cell.angle_gamma   90.00
#
_symmetry.space_group_name_H-M   'P 1'
#
loop_
_entity.id
_entity.type
_entity.pdbx_description
1 polymer ?
#
loop_
_entity_poly.entity_id
_entity_poly.type
_entity_poly.pdbx_seq_one_letter_code
_entity_poly.pdbx_strand_id
1 'polypeptide(L)'
;MHRVHHFASSAAALSALRDNQVEPQDVLLVTDECVVATAGPTPFAVTVEAGSFAVLDDAAADDNGMIAGVPMDTVVKAVDEAVRHYMPLADPFVPYATLPLRSSGCALAHSFTFDEILLVAEAINHRARRFAEKLAQSPDDHVARSVWIASTAQLETARHKLLEGSFGPGVGEGSPALPA
;
A
#
# COMPACT_ATOMS: atom_id res chain seq x y z
N MET A 1 1.60 4.33 -27.31
CA MET A 1 0.77 5.23 -26.49
C MET A 1 -0.20 4.31 -25.76
N HIS A 2 -0.06 4.15 -24.44
CA HIS A 2 -0.84 3.17 -23.68
C HIS A 2 -2.18 3.76 -23.31
N ARG A 3 -3.25 2.98 -23.44
CA ARG A 3 -4.60 3.34 -23.05
C ARG A 3 -5.00 2.54 -21.82
N VAL A 4 -5.81 3.17 -20.96
CA VAL A 4 -6.48 2.48 -19.86
C VAL A 4 -7.88 2.14 -20.32
N HIS A 5 -8.24 0.86 -20.26
CA HIS A 5 -9.56 0.37 -20.65
C HIS A 5 -10.30 -0.13 -19.41
N HIS A 6 -11.53 0.36 -19.24
CA HIS A 6 -12.40 -0.05 -18.14
C HIS A 6 -13.31 -1.20 -18.59
N PHE A 7 -13.39 -2.23 -17.76
CA PHE A 7 -14.28 -3.36 -17.98
C PHE A 7 -15.16 -3.61 -16.75
N ALA A 8 -16.32 -4.24 -17.00
CA ALA A 8 -17.24 -4.64 -15.95
C ALA A 8 -16.78 -5.89 -15.17
N SER A 9 -15.85 -6.68 -15.72
CA SER A 9 -15.26 -7.87 -15.06
C SER A 9 -13.89 -8.21 -15.65
N SER A 10 -13.04 -8.91 -14.89
CA SER A 10 -11.75 -9.40 -15.39
C SER A 10 -11.91 -10.44 -16.50
N ALA A 11 -12.99 -11.23 -16.49
CA ALA A 11 -13.30 -12.18 -17.55
C ALA A 11 -13.61 -11.47 -18.88
N ALA A 12 -14.38 -10.38 -18.84
CA ALA A 12 -14.67 -9.57 -20.02
C ALA A 12 -13.41 -8.89 -20.57
N ALA A 13 -12.55 -8.37 -19.70
CA ALA A 13 -11.27 -7.78 -20.08
C ALA A 13 -10.34 -8.80 -20.77
N LEU A 14 -10.25 -10.02 -20.23
CA LEU A 14 -9.47 -11.09 -20.84
C LEU A 14 -10.03 -11.56 -22.19
N SER A 15 -11.36 -11.60 -22.35
CA SER A 15 -12.00 -11.88 -23.64
C SER A 15 -11.67 -10.80 -24.66
N ALA A 16 -11.81 -9.53 -24.30
CA ALA A 16 -11.50 -8.40 -25.17
C ALA A 16 -10.04 -8.42 -25.66
N LEU A 17 -9.10 -8.83 -24.80
CA LEU A 17 -7.70 -9.03 -25.18
C LEU A 17 -7.54 -10.17 -26.20
N ARG A 18 -8.21 -11.32 -26.00
CA ARG A 18 -8.19 -12.46 -26.94
C ARG A 18 -8.81 -12.12 -28.29
N ASP A 19 -9.84 -11.29 -28.28
CA ASP A 19 -10.55 -10.82 -29.46
C ASP A 19 -9.84 -9.64 -30.17
N ASN A 20 -8.63 -9.26 -29.71
CA ASN A 20 -7.82 -8.15 -30.23
C ASN A 20 -8.55 -6.78 -30.20
N GLN A 21 -9.44 -6.57 -29.23
CA GLN A 21 -10.11 -5.29 -29.00
C GLN A 21 -9.24 -4.33 -28.18
N VAL A 22 -8.20 -4.85 -27.53
CA VAL A 22 -7.22 -4.11 -26.73
C VAL A 22 -5.84 -4.34 -27.31
N GLU A 23 -5.02 -3.29 -27.39
CA GLU A 23 -3.66 -3.42 -27.92
C GLU A 23 -2.72 -3.99 -26.85
N PRO A 24 -1.70 -4.78 -27.25
CA PRO A 24 -0.61 -5.09 -26.35
C PRO A 24 0.00 -3.81 -25.78
N GLN A 25 0.35 -3.83 -24.49
CA GLN A 25 0.84 -2.69 -23.71
C GLN A 25 -0.23 -1.73 -23.17
N ASP A 26 -1.52 -1.97 -23.41
CA ASP A 26 -2.58 -1.24 -22.71
C ASP A 26 -2.74 -1.72 -21.25
N VAL A 27 -3.45 -0.93 -20.44
CA VAL A 27 -3.79 -1.26 -19.05
C VAL A 27 -5.27 -1.60 -18.96
N LEU A 28 -5.58 -2.69 -18.27
CA LEU A 28 -6.93 -3.19 -18.05
C LEU A 28 -7.33 -2.88 -16.61
N LEU A 29 -8.45 -2.18 -16.43
CA LEU A 29 -8.94 -1.76 -15.13
C LEU A 29 -10.34 -2.29 -14.89
N VAL A 30 -10.52 -2.98 -13.77
CA VAL A 30 -11.80 -3.56 -13.32
C VAL A 30 -12.06 -3.13 -11.89
N THR A 31 -12.76 -2.01 -11.73
CA THR A 31 -12.96 -1.37 -10.43
C THR A 31 -13.69 -2.25 -9.42
N ASP A 32 -14.76 -2.92 -9.86
CA ASP A 32 -15.63 -3.70 -8.97
C ASP A 32 -14.95 -4.98 -8.44
N GLU A 33 -13.92 -5.46 -9.13
CA GLU A 33 -13.10 -6.60 -8.70
C GLU A 33 -11.77 -6.14 -8.06
N CYS A 34 -11.55 -4.83 -7.94
CA CYS A 34 -10.29 -4.21 -7.51
C CYS A 34 -9.06 -4.75 -8.30
N VAL A 35 -9.22 -5.01 -9.60
CA VAL A 35 -8.16 -5.59 -10.46
C VAL A 35 -7.59 -4.53 -11.41
N VAL A 36 -6.26 -4.43 -11.45
CA VAL A 36 -5.53 -3.79 -12.55
C VAL A 36 -4.57 -4.79 -13.16
N ALA A 37 -4.59 -4.92 -14.47
CA ALA A 37 -3.76 -5.86 -15.22
C ALA A 37 -3.13 -5.23 -16.46
N THR A 38 -2.05 -5.83 -16.93
CA THR A 38 -1.38 -5.42 -18.17
C THR A 38 -1.91 -6.23 -19.36
N ALA A 39 -2.16 -5.56 -20.48
CA ALA A 39 -2.39 -6.23 -21.76
C ALA A 39 -1.05 -6.68 -22.34
N GLY A 40 -0.93 -7.98 -22.64
CA GLY A 40 0.31 -8.57 -23.15
C GLY A 40 0.12 -10.03 -23.57
N PRO A 41 1.17 -10.68 -24.08
CA PRO A 41 1.12 -12.10 -24.45
C PRO A 41 0.79 -12.99 -23.24
N THR A 42 1.25 -12.59 -22.06
CA THR A 42 0.91 -13.18 -20.77
C THR A 42 0.29 -12.08 -19.91
N PRO A 43 -1.03 -11.86 -19.95
CA PRO A 43 -1.65 -10.81 -19.17
C PRO A 43 -1.67 -11.18 -17.69
N PHE A 44 -1.13 -10.31 -16.85
CA PHE A 44 -1.03 -10.50 -15.41
C PHE A 44 -1.57 -9.28 -14.65
N ALA A 45 -2.04 -9.53 -13.42
CA ALA A 45 -2.47 -8.49 -12.52
C ALA A 45 -1.29 -7.89 -11.75
N VAL A 46 -1.32 -6.58 -11.52
CA VAL A 46 -0.39 -5.86 -10.64
C VAL A 46 -0.98 -5.62 -9.24
N THR A 47 -2.28 -5.88 -9.08
CA THR A 47 -3.03 -5.83 -7.82
C THR A 47 -3.02 -7.17 -7.09
N VAL A 48 -3.31 -7.15 -5.79
CA VAL A 48 -3.47 -8.39 -4.98
C VAL A 48 -4.60 -9.25 -5.54
N GLU A 49 -5.74 -8.63 -5.83
CA GLU A 49 -6.82 -9.29 -6.55
C GLU A 49 -6.42 -9.43 -8.01
N ALA A 50 -6.37 -10.67 -8.49
CA ALA A 50 -5.98 -10.99 -9.86
C ALA A 50 -7.16 -11.29 -10.78
N GLY A 51 -8.32 -11.64 -10.22
CA GLY A 51 -9.50 -12.06 -10.97
C GLY A 51 -9.15 -13.19 -11.96
N SER A 52 -9.39 -12.94 -13.25
CA SER A 52 -9.12 -13.89 -14.34
C SER A 52 -7.69 -13.84 -14.90
N PHE A 53 -6.82 -12.97 -14.39
CA PHE A 53 -5.45 -12.79 -14.88
C PHE A 53 -4.43 -13.64 -14.14
N ALA A 54 -3.25 -13.79 -14.73
CA ALA A 54 -2.15 -14.47 -14.05
C ALA A 54 -1.66 -13.66 -12.84
N VAL A 55 -1.27 -14.38 -11.78
CA VAL A 55 -0.50 -13.83 -10.65
C VAL A 55 0.97 -14.08 -10.95
N LEU A 56 1.80 -13.05 -10.77
CA LEU A 56 3.25 -13.20 -10.83
C LEU A 56 3.81 -13.20 -9.41
N ASP A 57 4.54 -14.26 -9.07
CA ASP A 57 5.25 -14.38 -7.80
C ASP A 57 6.55 -13.55 -7.77
N ASP A 58 7.08 -13.22 -8.96
CA ASP A 58 8.26 -12.37 -9.15
C ASP A 58 8.01 -11.41 -10.31
N ALA A 59 8.41 -10.15 -10.13
CA ALA A 59 8.29 -9.07 -11.11
C ALA A 59 9.66 -8.60 -11.64
N ALA A 60 10.71 -9.41 -11.49
CA ALA A 60 12.02 -9.10 -12.06
C ALA A 60 11.95 -8.89 -13.58
N ALA A 61 12.54 -7.79 -14.04
CA ALA A 61 12.70 -7.52 -15.46
C ALA A 61 13.80 -8.40 -16.06
N ASP A 62 13.59 -8.89 -17.28
CA ASP A 62 14.60 -9.59 -18.06
C ASP A 62 15.69 -8.64 -18.61
N ASP A 63 16.68 -9.19 -19.32
CA ASP A 63 17.77 -8.42 -19.93
C ASP A 63 17.30 -7.35 -20.94
N ASN A 64 16.05 -7.42 -21.39
CA ASN A 64 15.43 -6.46 -22.30
C ASN A 64 14.57 -5.42 -21.55
N GLY A 65 14.52 -5.45 -20.22
CA GLY A 65 13.70 -4.55 -19.41
C GLY A 65 12.20 -4.90 -19.45
N MET A 66 11.86 -6.16 -19.70
CA MET A 66 10.48 -6.65 -19.81
C MET A 66 10.14 -7.54 -18.61
N ILE A 67 8.92 -7.42 -18.09
CA ILE A 67 8.38 -8.27 -17.02
C ILE A 67 7.31 -9.15 -17.67
N ALA A 68 7.52 -10.46 -17.71
CA ALA A 68 6.64 -11.43 -18.38
C ALA A 68 6.26 -11.03 -19.83
N GLY A 69 7.20 -10.44 -20.58
CA GLY A 69 6.97 -9.99 -21.96
C GLY A 69 6.21 -8.67 -22.09
N VAL A 70 6.04 -7.92 -20.99
CA VAL A 70 5.46 -6.57 -20.96
C VAL A 70 6.55 -5.54 -20.63
N PRO A 71 6.68 -4.41 -21.34
CA PRO A 71 7.68 -3.39 -21.04
C PRO A 71 7.51 -2.82 -19.63
N MET A 72 8.61 -2.58 -18.92
CA MET A 72 8.58 -1.99 -17.57
C MET A 72 7.74 -0.70 -17.51
N ASP A 73 7.83 0.17 -18.52
CA ASP A 73 7.02 1.40 -18.62
C ASP A 73 5.50 1.15 -18.59
N THR A 74 5.06 0.01 -19.10
CA THR A 74 3.64 -0.40 -19.05
C THR A 74 3.28 -0.90 -17.66
N VAL A 75 4.16 -1.67 -17.04
CA VAL A 75 3.97 -2.17 -15.67
C VAL A 75 3.87 -1.00 -14.70
N VAL A 76 4.80 -0.03 -14.78
CA VAL A 76 4.76 1.19 -13.97
C VAL A 76 3.44 1.94 -14.15
N LYS A 77 2.91 2.03 -15.38
CA LYS A 77 1.61 2.66 -15.64
C LYS A 77 0.45 1.92 -15.01
N ALA A 78 0.43 0.58 -15.10
CA ALA A 78 -0.57 -0.24 -14.45
C ALA A 78 -0.51 -0.09 -12.93
N VAL A 79 0.70 -0.08 -12.36
CA VAL A 79 0.92 0.15 -10.93
C VAL A 79 0.41 1.53 -10.52
N ASP A 80 0.80 2.59 -11.22
CA ASP A 80 0.32 3.93 -10.92
C ASP A 80 -1.21 4.04 -11.05
N GLU A 81 -1.82 3.32 -12.00
CA GLU A 81 -3.27 3.28 -12.15
C GLU A 81 -3.95 2.61 -10.96
N ALA A 82 -3.42 1.48 -10.49
CA ALA A 82 -3.87 0.85 -9.25
C ALA A 82 -3.73 1.82 -8.05
N VAL A 83 -2.64 2.58 -7.96
CA VAL A 83 -2.46 3.59 -6.91
C VAL A 83 -3.47 4.73 -7.03
N ARG A 84 -3.75 5.24 -8.24
CA ARG A 84 -4.78 6.28 -8.48
C ARG A 84 -6.16 5.83 -8.04
N HIS A 85 -6.46 4.55 -8.26
CA HIS A 85 -7.72 3.95 -7.90
C HIS A 85 -7.78 3.42 -6.47
N TYR A 86 -6.72 3.63 -5.68
CA TYR A 86 -6.64 3.11 -4.32
C TYR A 86 -6.89 1.60 -4.32
N MET A 87 -6.15 0.84 -5.11
CA MET A 87 -6.20 -0.62 -5.14
C MET A 87 -4.92 -1.20 -4.52
N PRO A 88 -5.01 -2.29 -3.74
CA PRO A 88 -3.85 -2.91 -3.14
C PRO A 88 -2.97 -3.55 -4.22
N LEU A 89 -1.69 -3.17 -4.26
CA LEU A 89 -0.70 -3.76 -5.15
C LEU A 89 -0.24 -5.11 -4.62
N ALA A 90 0.03 -6.06 -5.51
CA ALA A 90 0.74 -7.28 -5.14
C ALA A 90 2.22 -6.95 -4.83
N ASP A 91 2.78 -7.63 -3.83
CA ASP A 91 4.11 -7.33 -3.26
C ASP A 91 5.23 -7.15 -4.30
N PRO A 92 5.34 -7.99 -5.36
CA PRO A 92 6.39 -7.83 -6.36
C PRO A 92 6.34 -6.49 -7.10
N PHE A 93 5.17 -5.86 -7.17
CA PHE A 93 4.94 -4.65 -7.95
C PHE A 93 5.05 -3.35 -7.12
N VAL A 94 5.06 -3.44 -5.79
CA VAL A 94 5.21 -2.29 -4.88
C VAL A 94 6.44 -1.42 -5.21
N PRO A 95 7.63 -1.97 -5.52
CA PRO A 95 8.81 -1.15 -5.85
C PRO A 95 8.68 -0.30 -7.12
N TYR A 96 7.71 -0.61 -7.99
CA TYR A 96 7.51 0.10 -9.26
C TYR A 96 6.54 1.29 -9.14
N ALA A 97 5.94 1.51 -7.97
CA ALA A 97 5.03 2.63 -7.74
C ALA A 97 5.80 3.96 -7.78
N THR A 98 5.41 4.87 -8.67
CA THR A 98 5.98 6.22 -8.71
C THR A 98 5.13 7.23 -7.94
N LEU A 99 3.85 6.89 -7.74
CA LEU A 99 2.91 7.68 -6.94
C LEU A 99 2.96 7.26 -5.47
N PRO A 100 2.70 8.21 -4.54
CA PRO A 100 2.64 7.89 -3.12
C PRO A 100 1.47 6.94 -2.83
N LEU A 101 1.78 5.79 -2.24
CA LEU A 101 0.80 4.82 -1.80
C LEU A 101 -0.08 5.43 -0.70
N ARG A 102 -1.38 5.52 -0.96
CA ARG A 102 -2.39 5.97 0.01
C ARG A 102 -3.23 4.79 0.44
N SER A 103 -3.54 4.70 1.73
CA SER A 103 -4.46 3.70 2.27
C SER A 103 -5.81 3.81 1.55
N SER A 104 -6.33 2.66 1.17
CA SER A 104 -7.25 2.51 0.05
C SER A 104 -8.63 2.03 0.53
N GLY A 105 -9.71 2.33 -0.20
CA GLY A 105 -11.05 1.78 0.09
C GLY A 105 -11.21 0.31 -0.32
N CYS A 106 -10.42 -0.16 -1.28
CA CYS A 106 -10.19 -1.57 -1.61
C CYS A 106 -9.08 -2.20 -0.74
N ALA A 107 -8.51 -1.47 0.24
CA ALA A 107 -7.44 -2.01 1.06
C ALA A 107 -8.08 -3.14 1.81
N LEU A 108 -7.57 -4.35 1.57
CA LEU A 108 -7.85 -5.52 2.37
C LEU A 108 -8.10 -5.05 3.79
N ALA A 109 -9.32 -5.22 4.26
CA ALA A 109 -9.58 -5.28 5.68
C ALA A 109 -8.71 -6.42 6.19
N HIS A 110 -7.44 -6.12 6.48
CA HIS A 110 -6.68 -6.87 7.45
C HIS A 110 -7.43 -6.54 8.73
N SER A 111 -8.50 -7.29 8.98
CA SER A 111 -9.06 -7.40 10.30
C SER A 111 -7.95 -8.02 11.11
N PHE A 112 -7.10 -7.18 11.70
CA PHE A 112 -6.29 -7.63 12.82
C PHE A 112 -7.29 -8.31 13.75
N THR A 113 -7.06 -9.58 14.02
CA THR A 113 -7.81 -10.28 15.04
C THR A 113 -7.63 -9.52 16.34
N PHE A 114 -8.60 -9.60 17.24
CA PHE A 114 -8.50 -8.95 18.54
C PHE A 114 -7.19 -9.34 19.26
N ASP A 115 -6.72 -10.58 19.08
CA ASP A 115 -5.46 -11.07 19.63
C ASP A 115 -4.23 -10.40 19.00
N GLU A 116 -4.22 -10.14 17.69
CA GLU A 116 -3.13 -9.40 17.04
C GLU A 116 -3.11 -7.92 17.46
N ILE A 117 -4.28 -7.30 17.63
CA ILE A 117 -4.39 -5.94 18.16
C ILE A 117 -3.85 -5.89 19.59
N LEU A 118 -4.21 -6.85 20.44
CA LEU A 118 -3.71 -6.97 21.81
C LEU A 118 -2.20 -7.21 21.84
N LEU A 119 -1.67 -8.08 20.99
CA LEU A 119 -0.24 -8.37 20.88
C LEU A 119 0.56 -7.11 20.53
N VAL A 120 0.09 -6.35 19.53
CA VAL A 120 0.72 -5.09 19.12
C VAL A 120 0.61 -4.04 20.23
N ALA A 121 -0.55 -3.91 20.89
CA ALA A 121 -0.74 -2.99 22.01
C ALA A 121 0.18 -3.34 23.20
N GLU A 122 0.40 -4.63 23.48
CA GLU A 122 1.29 -5.10 24.53
C GLU A 122 2.76 -4.86 24.19
N ALA A 123 3.17 -5.09 22.95
CA ALA A 123 4.51 -4.75 22.47
C ALA A 123 4.80 -3.24 22.57
N ILE A 124 3.81 -2.40 22.24
CA ILE A 124 3.87 -0.95 22.40
C ILE A 124 4.03 -0.58 23.88
N ASN A 125 3.20 -1.14 24.77
CA ASN A 125 3.27 -0.88 26.21
C ASN A 125 4.62 -1.30 26.81
N HIS A 126 5.14 -2.46 26.41
CA HIS A 126 6.45 -2.94 26.86
C HIS A 126 7.57 -1.99 26.43
N ARG A 127 7.53 -1.50 25.18
CA ARG A 127 8.53 -0.55 24.67
C ARG A 127 8.45 0.81 25.35
N ALA A 128 7.24 1.30 25.65
CA ALA A 128 7.01 2.54 26.40
C ALA A 128 7.57 2.44 27.83
N ARG A 129 7.33 1.33 28.55
CA ARG A 129 7.91 1.10 29.89
C ARG A 129 9.43 1.12 29.85
N ARG A 130 10.03 0.44 28.87
CA ARG A 130 11.49 0.41 28.70
C ARG A 130 12.08 1.80 28.42
N PHE A 131 11.35 2.67 27.72
CA PHE A 131 11.77 4.07 27.51
C PHE A 131 11.63 4.92 28.78
N ALA A 132 10.54 4.74 29.54
CA ALA A 132 10.38 5.39 30.84
C ALA A 132 11.47 4.99 31.84
N GLU A 133 11.85 3.70 31.86
CA GLU A 133 12.97 3.19 32.68
C GLU A 133 14.31 3.82 32.28
N LYS A 134 14.60 3.90 30.98
CA LYS A 134 15.81 4.57 30.46
C LYS A 134 15.85 6.06 30.80
N LEU A 135 14.69 6.73 30.76
CA LEU A 135 14.55 8.13 31.14
C LEU A 135 14.85 8.34 32.63
N ALA A 136 14.37 7.43 33.48
CA ALA A 136 14.62 7.46 34.92
C ALA A 136 16.08 7.20 35.28
N GLN A 137 16.80 6.42 34.46
CA GLN A 137 18.21 6.07 34.67
C GLN A 137 19.21 7.11 34.11
N SER A 138 18.76 8.06 33.29
CA SER A 138 19.64 9.04 32.64
C SER A 138 19.05 10.47 32.69
N PRO A 139 19.01 11.10 33.88
CA PRO A 139 18.31 12.38 34.09
C PRO A 139 18.97 13.59 33.38
N ASP A 140 20.27 13.51 33.09
CA ASP A 140 21.09 14.66 32.64
C ASP A 140 21.24 14.77 31.10
N ASP A 141 20.76 13.79 30.34
CA ASP A 141 20.81 13.83 28.87
C ASP A 141 19.51 14.42 28.31
N HIS A 142 19.48 15.75 28.19
CA HIS A 142 18.33 16.50 27.70
C HIS A 142 17.92 16.17 26.26
N VAL A 143 18.85 15.71 25.40
CA VAL A 143 18.57 15.34 24.01
C VAL A 143 17.96 13.94 23.96
N ALA A 144 18.52 12.98 24.69
CA ALA A 144 17.91 11.66 24.83
C ALA A 144 16.51 11.77 25.46
N ARG A 145 16.35 12.62 26.48
CA ARG A 145 15.08 12.85 27.16
C ARG A 145 13.97 13.36 26.22
N SER A 146 14.27 14.33 25.36
CA SER A 146 13.28 14.86 24.41
C SER A 146 12.89 13.82 23.35
N VAL A 147 13.86 13.02 22.86
CA VAL A 147 13.60 11.90 21.94
C VAL A 147 12.73 10.82 22.59
N TRP A 148 12.98 10.47 23.86
CA TRP A 148 12.18 9.46 24.56
C TRP A 148 10.76 9.93 24.86
N ILE A 149 10.56 11.20 25.23
CA ILE A 149 9.22 11.78 25.42
C ILE A 149 8.44 11.75 24.11
N ALA A 150 9.03 12.24 23.02
CA ALA A 150 8.39 12.22 21.70
C ALA A 150 8.06 10.79 21.22
N SER A 151 8.97 9.84 21.45
CA SER A 151 8.77 8.43 21.10
C SER A 151 7.65 7.79 21.92
N THR A 152 7.50 8.15 23.20
CA THR A 152 6.44 7.63 24.06
C THR A 152 5.07 8.17 23.63
N ALA A 153 4.98 9.47 23.31
CA ALA A 153 3.76 10.08 22.80
C ALA A 153 3.32 9.48 21.44
N GLN A 154 4.28 9.16 20.55
CA GLN A 154 4.00 8.47 19.29
C GLN A 154 3.45 7.06 19.52
N LEU A 155 4.02 6.33 20.47
CA LEU A 155 3.56 4.99 20.85
C LEU A 155 2.16 5.00 21.47
N GLU A 156 1.85 5.97 22.33
CA GLU A 156 0.51 6.15 22.89
C GLU A 156 -0.52 6.51 21.82
N THR A 157 -0.14 7.39 20.89
CA THR A 157 -0.99 7.75 19.75
C THR A 157 -1.25 6.55 18.84
N ALA A 158 -0.22 5.75 18.55
CA ALA A 158 -0.37 4.52 17.77
C ALA A 158 -1.29 3.52 18.48
N ARG A 159 -1.13 3.34 19.80
CA ARG A 159 -2.00 2.47 20.61
C ARG A 159 -3.45 2.95 20.60
N HIS A 160 -3.68 4.25 20.73
CA HIS A 160 -5.02 4.82 20.72
C HIS A 160 -5.71 4.60 19.37
N LYS A 161 -5.03 4.90 18.26
CA LYS A 161 -5.54 4.65 16.90
C LYS A 161 -5.82 3.16 16.62
N LEU A 162 -4.96 2.27 17.13
CA LEU A 162 -5.14 0.82 17.04
C LEU A 162 -6.38 0.34 17.81
N LEU A 163 -6.63 0.87 19.01
CA LEU A 163 -7.76 0.45 19.86
C LEU A 163 -9.10 1.08 19.46
N GLU A 164 -9.08 2.27 18.85
CA GLU A 164 -10.29 2.96 18.37
C GLU A 164 -10.73 2.49 16.98
N GLY A 165 -9.91 1.70 16.28
CA GLY A 165 -10.18 1.24 14.91
C GLY A 165 -10.16 2.37 13.86
N SER A 166 -9.68 3.57 14.21
CA SER A 166 -9.64 4.72 13.30
C SER A 166 -8.34 4.76 12.50
N PHE A 167 -8.32 4.12 11.34
CA PHE A 167 -7.30 4.36 10.30
C PHE A 167 -7.87 5.29 9.22
N GLY A 168 -8.17 6.53 9.61
CA GLY A 168 -8.58 7.61 8.70
C GLY A 168 -7.47 8.66 8.52
N PRO A 169 -7.46 9.42 7.41
CA PRO A 169 -6.46 10.45 7.17
C PRO A 169 -6.65 11.58 8.19
N GLY A 170 -5.59 11.90 8.94
CA GLY A 170 -5.57 13.05 9.83
C GLY A 170 -5.78 14.33 9.02
N VAL A 171 -6.99 14.88 9.07
CA VAL A 171 -7.26 16.27 8.72
C VAL A 171 -6.47 17.10 9.73
N GLY A 172 -5.62 17.99 9.22
CA GLY A 172 -4.80 18.86 10.05
C GLY A 172 -5.64 19.74 10.95
N GLU A 173 -5.28 19.76 12.24
CA GLU A 173 -5.67 20.84 13.14
C GLU A 173 -4.41 21.38 13.82
N GLY A 174 -4.20 22.68 13.61
CA GLY A 174 -3.67 23.57 14.64
C GLY A 174 -2.18 23.50 14.92
N SER A 175 -1.40 24.24 14.12
CA SER A 175 -0.15 24.83 14.59
C SER A 175 -0.42 25.64 15.87
N PRO A 176 0.27 25.41 17.01
CA PRO A 176 0.07 26.21 18.20
C PRO A 176 0.69 27.60 17.99
N ALA A 177 -0.17 28.63 18.00
CA ALA A 177 0.28 30.01 18.08
C ALA A 177 1.06 30.23 19.39
N LEU A 178 2.29 30.74 19.26
CA LEU A 178 3.11 31.24 20.36
C LEU A 178 2.39 32.43 21.04
N PRO A 179 2.35 32.51 22.37
CA PRO A 179 1.87 33.70 23.06
C PRO A 179 2.90 34.84 22.93
N ALA A 180 2.36 36.06 22.79
CA ALA A 180 3.11 37.31 22.74
C ALA A 180 3.72 37.69 24.11
#